data_AF-X5PZ14-F1
#
_entry.id   AF-X5PZ14-F1
#
_cell.length_a   1.000
_cell.length_b   1.000
_cell.length_c   1.000
_cell.angle_alpha   90.00
_cell.angle_beta   90.00
_cell.angle_gamma   90.00
#
_symmetry.space_group_name_H-M   'P 1'
#
loop_
_entity.id
_entity.type
_entity.pdbx_description
1 polymer ?
#
loop_
_entity_poly.entity_id
_entity_poly.type
_entity_poly.pdbx_seq_one_letter_code
_entity_poly.pdbx_strand_id
1 'polypeptide(L)'
;MPEKLHPKIDNGLPRQKADFAGGTLVCACTSNPVKVKVKGQIAHNHACGCTKCWKPEGAPPGFTAFVSSIIESGVDPSRMDGIRSQLKSIGLEPYDCLNPGLMDYIATWTAKRSGALPA
;
A
#
# COMPACT_ATOMS: atom_id res chain seq x y z
N MET A 1 20.63 0.97 -11.41
CA MET A 1 19.28 0.68 -11.96
C MET A 1 18.27 1.02 -10.88
N PRO A 2 17.09 1.57 -11.20
CA PRO A 2 16.08 1.88 -10.19
C PRO A 2 15.68 0.60 -9.43
N GLU A 3 15.47 0.74 -8.13
CA GLU A 3 14.98 -0.36 -7.29
C GLU A 3 13.63 -0.86 -7.82
N LYS A 4 13.45 -2.18 -7.89
CA LYS A 4 12.13 -2.75 -8.21
C LYS A 4 11.25 -2.66 -6.98
N LEU A 5 9.99 -2.28 -7.14
CA LEU A 5 9.06 -2.06 -6.02
C LEU A 5 7.88 -3.04 -6.11
N HIS A 6 7.10 -2.94 -7.19
CA HIS A 6 5.93 -3.80 -7.40
C HIS A 6 5.48 -3.72 -8.86
N PRO A 7 5.08 -4.84 -9.50
CA PRO A 7 4.78 -4.88 -10.94
C PRO A 7 3.73 -3.87 -11.43
N LYS A 8 2.83 -3.43 -10.54
CA LYS A 8 1.78 -2.44 -10.86
C LYS A 8 2.24 -0.98 -10.82
N ILE A 9 3.42 -0.68 -10.28
CA ILE A 9 3.95 0.69 -10.17
C ILE A 9 5.36 0.86 -10.70
N ASP A 10 6.07 -0.23 -11.00
CA ASP A 10 7.41 -0.17 -11.57
C ASP A 10 7.44 0.62 -12.90
N ASN A 11 6.31 0.70 -13.60
CA ASN A 11 6.13 1.46 -14.84
C ASN A 11 5.29 2.74 -14.64
N GLY A 12 5.23 3.27 -13.41
CA GLY A 12 4.45 4.44 -13.05
C GLY A 12 3.07 4.13 -12.48
N LEU A 13 2.43 5.14 -11.89
CA LEU A 13 1.13 4.99 -11.25
C LEU A 13 0.00 4.86 -12.30
N PRO A 14 -0.87 3.85 -12.19
CA PRO A 14 -2.01 3.71 -13.10
C PRO A 14 -3.00 4.84 -12.88
N ARG A 15 -3.54 5.40 -13.98
CA ARG A 15 -4.59 6.42 -13.92
C ARG A 15 -5.89 5.82 -13.38
N GLN A 16 -6.51 6.52 -12.45
CA GLN A 16 -7.86 6.20 -11.99
C GLN A 16 -8.90 6.65 -13.03
N LYS A 17 -10.04 5.96 -13.06
CA LYS A 17 -11.23 6.36 -13.82
C LYS A 17 -12.29 6.85 -12.84
N ALA A 18 -12.82 8.05 -13.08
CA ALA A 18 -13.79 8.70 -12.20
C ALA A 18 -15.12 7.93 -12.10
N ASP A 19 -15.48 7.21 -13.16
CA ASP A 19 -16.71 6.43 -13.32
C ASP A 19 -16.52 4.93 -13.03
N PHE A 20 -15.39 4.54 -12.42
CA PHE A 20 -15.15 3.14 -12.09
C PHE A 20 -16.12 2.65 -11.00
N ALA A 21 -17.07 1.81 -11.40
CA ALA A 21 -18.12 1.27 -10.53
C ALA A 21 -17.74 -0.02 -9.78
N GLY A 22 -16.46 -0.39 -9.79
CA GLY A 22 -15.94 -1.62 -9.19
C GLY A 22 -15.66 -2.74 -10.19
N GLY A 23 -15.53 -3.97 -9.70
CA GLY A 23 -15.12 -5.11 -10.50
C GLY A 23 -15.13 -6.42 -9.70
N THR A 24 -14.53 -7.46 -10.26
CA THR A 24 -14.42 -8.77 -9.60
C THR A 24 -12.94 -9.12 -9.40
N LEU A 25 -12.55 -9.33 -8.15
CA LEU A 25 -11.24 -9.88 -7.80
C LEU A 25 -11.29 -11.40 -7.92
N VAL A 26 -10.24 -12.00 -8.47
CA VAL A 26 -10.14 -13.45 -8.70
C VAL A 26 -8.79 -13.93 -8.17
N CYS A 27 -8.78 -15.03 -7.41
CA CYS A 27 -7.51 -15.62 -6.97
C CYS A 27 -6.76 -16.30 -8.13
N ALA A 28 -5.53 -16.74 -7.88
CA ALA A 28 -4.65 -17.32 -8.91
C ALA A 28 -4.90 -18.82 -9.22
N CYS A 29 -5.92 -19.45 -8.60
CA CYS A 29 -6.20 -20.88 -8.83
C CYS A 29 -6.65 -21.14 -10.28
N THR A 30 -6.10 -22.18 -10.91
CA THR A 30 -6.45 -22.58 -12.28
C THR A 30 -7.80 -23.30 -12.37
N SER A 31 -8.24 -23.94 -11.28
CA SER A 31 -9.54 -24.58 -11.13
C SER A 31 -10.28 -24.01 -9.91
N ASN A 32 -11.61 -23.86 -10.04
CA ASN A 32 -12.51 -23.34 -9.00
C ASN A 32 -12.01 -22.08 -8.27
N PRO A 33 -11.69 -20.99 -8.99
CA PRO A 33 -11.12 -19.80 -8.36
C PRO A 33 -12.15 -19.08 -7.48
N VAL A 34 -11.67 -18.58 -6.34
CA VAL A 34 -12.41 -17.65 -5.48
C VAL A 34 -12.65 -16.35 -6.26
N LYS A 35 -13.89 -15.87 -6.27
CA LYS A 35 -14.31 -14.62 -6.92
C LYS A 35 -15.01 -13.71 -5.92
N VAL A 36 -14.55 -12.47 -5.81
CA VAL A 36 -15.13 -11.47 -4.90
C VAL A 36 -15.55 -10.24 -5.71
N LYS A 37 -16.83 -9.88 -5.64
CA LYS A 37 -17.34 -8.68 -6.30
C LYS A 37 -17.18 -7.46 -5.40
N VAL A 38 -16.51 -6.42 -5.92
CA VAL A 38 -16.37 -5.11 -5.29
C VAL A 38 -17.34 -4.15 -6.00
N LYS A 39 -18.29 -3.56 -5.25
CA LYS A 39 -19.37 -2.71 -5.80
C LYS A 39 -19.08 -1.21 -5.59
N GLY A 40 -17.95 -0.73 -6.09
CA GLY A 40 -17.57 0.68 -6.01
C GLY A 40 -16.09 0.91 -6.26
N GLN A 41 -15.70 2.19 -6.26
CA GLN A 41 -14.31 2.61 -6.33
C GLN A 41 -13.57 2.34 -5.00
N ILE A 42 -12.26 2.16 -5.09
CA ILE A 42 -11.34 2.05 -3.97
C ILE A 42 -10.78 3.43 -3.61
N ALA A 43 -10.97 3.84 -2.37
CA ALA A 43 -10.30 5.00 -1.79
C ALA A 43 -8.99 4.57 -1.10
N HIS A 44 -8.06 5.52 -0.93
CA HIS A 44 -6.80 5.32 -0.21
C HIS A 44 -5.99 4.13 -0.72
N ASN A 45 -6.03 3.88 -2.04
CA ASN A 45 -5.14 2.87 -2.61
C ASN A 45 -3.71 3.34 -2.35
N HIS A 46 -3.05 2.58 -1.50
CA HIS A 46 -1.73 2.89 -1.07
C HIS A 46 -0.99 1.59 -1.13
N ALA A 47 0.26 1.84 -1.34
CA ALA A 47 1.28 0.91 -1.12
C ALA A 47 1.27 0.69 0.46
N CYS A 48 1.27 -0.53 1.04
CA CYS A 48 1.75 -1.01 2.37
C CYS A 48 2.99 -2.01 2.40
N GLY A 49 4.09 -1.68 3.11
CA GLY A 49 5.30 -2.52 3.25
C GLY A 49 5.32 -3.47 4.46
N CYS A 50 4.25 -3.52 5.26
CA CYS A 50 4.20 -4.35 6.47
C CYS A 50 4.29 -5.86 6.16
N THR A 51 4.72 -6.67 7.12
CA THR A 51 4.86 -8.13 6.98
C THR A 51 3.52 -8.88 6.84
N LYS A 52 2.40 -8.25 7.19
CA LYS A 52 1.07 -8.90 7.31
C LYS A 52 0.27 -8.94 6.01
N CYS A 53 0.49 -8.01 5.07
CA CYS A 53 -0.24 -7.96 3.80
C CYS A 53 0.36 -8.91 2.76
N TRP A 54 -0.50 -9.56 1.97
CA TRP A 54 -0.08 -10.42 0.84
C TRP A 54 0.65 -9.62 -0.24
N LYS A 55 1.63 -10.26 -0.89
CA LYS A 55 2.46 -9.70 -1.97
C LYS A 55 2.66 -10.74 -3.07
N PRO A 56 2.72 -10.35 -4.35
CA PRO A 56 3.01 -11.29 -5.43
C PRO A 56 4.45 -11.80 -5.35
N GLU A 57 4.68 -13.01 -5.87
CA GLU A 57 6.00 -13.63 -5.91
C GLU A 57 6.99 -12.77 -6.71
N GLY A 58 8.23 -12.68 -6.22
CA GLY A 58 9.31 -11.92 -6.88
C GLY A 58 9.15 -10.40 -6.82
N ALA A 59 8.03 -9.87 -6.31
CA ALA A 59 8.00 -8.49 -5.85
C ALA A 59 8.72 -8.43 -4.50
N PRO A 60 9.60 -7.42 -4.27
CA PRO A 60 9.98 -7.10 -2.90
C PRO A 60 8.71 -6.81 -2.09
N PRO A 61 8.81 -6.80 -0.74
CA PRO A 61 7.68 -6.52 0.13
C PRO A 61 6.85 -5.36 -0.41
N GLY A 62 5.70 -5.71 -1.00
CA GLY A 62 5.03 -4.94 -2.04
C GLY A 62 4.61 -3.56 -1.60
N PHE A 63 4.20 -2.77 -2.62
CA PHE A 63 3.38 -1.54 -2.59
C PHE A 63 3.36 -1.04 -1.14
N THR A 64 4.06 0.06 -0.74
CA THR A 64 4.50 0.80 0.50
C THR A 64 3.72 1.82 1.39
N ALA A 65 3.62 1.50 2.68
CA ALA A 65 3.37 2.30 3.89
C ALA A 65 3.68 1.37 5.06
N PHE A 66 4.47 1.80 6.04
CA PHE A 66 5.48 1.00 6.78
C PHE A 66 6.67 0.64 5.87
N VAL A 67 7.38 1.66 5.39
CA VAL A 67 8.54 1.49 4.49
C VAL A 67 9.68 0.75 5.18
N SER A 68 9.99 1.05 6.44
CA SER A 68 11.03 0.34 7.21
C SER A 68 10.73 -1.14 7.46
N SER A 69 9.46 -1.53 7.59
CA SER A 69 9.08 -2.94 7.85
C SER A 69 9.44 -3.92 6.73
N ILE A 70 9.85 -3.44 5.55
CA ILE A 70 10.37 -4.32 4.50
C ILE A 70 11.70 -4.97 4.91
N ILE A 71 12.44 -4.35 5.85
CA ILE A 71 13.65 -4.92 6.46
C ILE A 71 13.29 -6.20 7.24
N GLU A 72 12.15 -6.21 7.93
CA GLU A 72 11.65 -7.40 8.66
C GLU A 72 11.34 -8.57 7.72
N SER A 73 11.19 -8.31 6.42
CA SER A 73 11.00 -9.32 5.37
C SER A 73 12.30 -9.67 4.62
N GLY A 74 13.46 -9.21 5.10
CA GLY A 74 14.78 -9.57 4.56
C GLY A 74 15.40 -8.57 3.59
N VAL A 75 14.85 -7.35 3.45
CA VAL A 75 15.52 -6.29 2.67
C VAL A 75 16.74 -5.77 3.44
N ASP A 76 17.90 -5.75 2.78
CA ASP A 76 19.12 -5.18 3.34
C ASP A 76 18.95 -3.67 3.63
N PRO A 77 19.22 -3.20 4.86
CA PRO A 77 19.09 -1.78 5.23
C PRO A 77 19.86 -0.81 4.32
N SER A 78 20.97 -1.24 3.72
CA SER A 78 21.76 -0.41 2.79
C SER A 78 21.01 -0.03 1.52
N ARG A 79 19.93 -0.75 1.17
CA ARG A 79 19.10 -0.49 -0.01
C ARG A 79 17.97 0.52 0.24
N MET A 80 17.70 0.85 1.51
CA MET A 80 16.53 1.64 1.88
C MET A 80 16.51 3.03 1.25
N ASP A 81 17.67 3.66 1.06
CA ASP A 81 17.75 4.99 0.45
C ASP A 81 17.41 4.95 -1.04
N GLY A 82 17.83 3.89 -1.75
CA GLY A 82 17.43 3.65 -3.14
C GLY A 82 15.94 3.40 -3.27
N ILE A 83 15.37 2.60 -2.36
CA ILE A 83 13.93 2.28 -2.33
C ILE A 83 13.11 3.54 -2.07
N ARG A 84 13.46 4.33 -1.04
CA ARG A 84 12.79 5.59 -0.73
C ARG A 84 12.89 6.59 -1.87
N SER A 85 14.06 6.70 -2.50
CA SER A 85 14.26 7.59 -3.65
C SER A 85 13.40 7.18 -4.85
N GLN A 86 13.26 5.88 -5.09
CA GLN A 86 12.43 5.38 -6.18
C GLN A 86 10.94 5.58 -5.91
N LEU A 87 10.47 5.44 -4.67
CA LEU A 87 9.09 5.75 -4.31
C LEU A 87 8.76 7.22 -4.59
N LYS A 88 9.66 8.12 -4.17
CA LYS A 88 9.52 9.55 -4.43
C LYS A 88 9.51 9.88 -5.92
N SER A 89 10.34 9.20 -6.72
CA SER A 89 10.43 9.46 -8.17
C SER A 89 9.13 9.14 -8.91
N ILE A 90 8.32 8.20 -8.41
CA ILE A 90 7.00 7.85 -8.96
C ILE A 90 5.83 8.57 -8.27
N GLY A 91 6.11 9.55 -7.42
CA GLY A 91 5.10 10.35 -6.72
C GLY A 91 4.47 9.69 -5.49
N LEU A 92 5.13 8.68 -4.91
CA LEU A 92 4.71 8.06 -3.65
C LEU A 92 5.62 8.53 -2.51
N GLU A 93 5.07 9.29 -1.57
CA GLU A 93 5.83 9.72 -0.39
C GLU A 93 5.98 8.54 0.60
N PRO A 94 7.20 8.17 1.01
CA PRO A 94 7.43 7.06 1.93
C PRO A 94 7.15 7.44 3.39
N TYR A 95 6.36 6.61 4.09
CA TYR A 95 6.09 6.73 5.52
C TYR A 95 6.33 5.39 6.24
N ASP A 96 6.82 5.46 7.48
CA ASP A 96 6.98 4.30 8.38
C ASP A 96 5.71 4.01 9.22
N CYS A 97 4.61 4.66 8.85
CA CYS A 97 3.24 4.36 9.27
C CYS A 97 2.29 4.62 8.09
N LEU A 98 1.05 5.05 8.34
CA LEU A 98 0.17 5.56 7.29
C LEU A 98 0.53 7.02 6.96
N ASN A 99 -0.06 7.58 5.90
CA ASN A 99 0.12 9.00 5.61
C ASN A 99 -0.50 9.87 6.73
N PRO A 100 -0.03 11.12 6.92
CA PRO A 100 -0.48 11.99 8.01
C PRO A 100 -2.00 12.12 8.11
N GLY A 101 -2.72 12.31 6.99
CA GLY A 101 -4.18 12.44 7.03
C GLY A 101 -4.91 11.20 7.57
N LEU A 102 -4.43 9.99 7.28
CA LEU A 102 -5.02 8.77 7.85
C LEU A 102 -4.61 8.57 9.31
N MET A 103 -3.38 8.93 9.68
CA MET A 103 -2.93 8.89 11.07
C MET A 103 -3.72 9.87 11.94
N ASP A 104 -3.96 11.09 11.46
CA ASP A 104 -4.77 12.11 12.12
C ASP A 104 -6.23 11.64 12.28
N TYR A 105 -6.78 10.97 11.26
CA TYR A 105 -8.13 10.39 11.35
C TYR A 105 -8.22 9.33 12.45
N ILE A 106 -7.25 8.41 12.52
CA ILE A 106 -7.18 7.37 13.57
C ILE A 106 -7.02 8.00 14.95
N ALA A 107 -6.10 8.98 15.09
CA ALA A 107 -5.86 9.67 16.35
C ALA A 107 -7.09 10.45 16.82
N THR A 108 -7.76 11.16 15.91
CA THR A 108 -8.99 11.90 16.17
C THR A 108 -10.09 10.97 16.67
N TRP A 109 -10.32 9.85 15.97
CA TRP A 109 -11.31 8.86 16.41
C TRP A 109 -10.98 8.29 17.79
N THR A 110 -9.71 7.98 18.04
CA THR A 110 -9.24 7.44 19.33
C THR A 110 -9.45 8.44 20.46
N ALA A 111 -9.10 9.71 20.24
CA ALA A 111 -9.26 10.77 21.22
C ALA A 111 -10.74 11.08 21.54
N LYS A 112 -11.62 11.03 20.52
CA LYS A 112 -13.07 11.12 20.73
C LYS A 112 -13.59 9.97 21.58
N ARG A 113 -13.12 8.75 21.30
CA ARG A 113 -13.54 7.54 22.03
C ARG A 113 -13.04 7.52 23.47
N SER A 114 -11.84 8.03 23.74
CA SER A 114 -11.28 8.09 25.09
C SER A 114 -11.78 9.28 25.93
N GLY A 115 -12.51 10.23 25.32
CA GLY A 115 -12.96 11.46 25.97
C GLY A 115 -11.92 12.56 26.03
N ALA A 116 -10.75 12.39 25.39
CA ALA A 116 -9.73 13.42 25.27
C ALA A 116 -10.14 14.56 24.30
N LEU A 117 -11.03 14.25 23.34
CA LEU A 117 -11.69 15.24 22.47
C LEU A 117 -13.21 15.06 22.54
N PRO A 118 -14.00 16.15 22.37
CA PRO A 118 -15.44 16.04 22.23
C PRO A 118 -15.83 15.27 20.96
N ALA A 119 -16.91 14.49 21.04
CA ALA A 119 -17.45 13.68 19.96
C ALA A 119 -17.99 14.54 18.81
#